data_AF-A0A1H7TME5-F1
#
_entry.id   AF-A0A1H7TME5-F1
#
_cell.length_a   1.000
_cell.length_b   1.000
_cell.length_c   1.000
_cell.angle_alpha   90.00
_cell.angle_beta   90.00
_cell.angle_gamma   90.00
#
_symmetry.space_group_name_H-M   'P 1'
#
loop_
_entity.id
_entity.type
_entity.pdbx_description
1 polymer ?
#
loop_
_entity_poly.entity_id
_entity_poly.type
_entity_poly.pdbx_seq_one_letter_code
_entity_poly.pdbx_strand_id
1 'polypeptide(L)'
;MLKNILIIIVVFLFVGTTSYFSHLFLLEEEHQLFIPLLKKAYLFHFSFSLILLLTFVILAQYDKYFVQLGFIYMGLLVFKIVVFAVLFYPQLLGENLLSSFYRASLLIPVIVFLLLEVIFISKIMRGKKAKI
;
A
#
# COMPACT_ATOMS: atom_id res chain seq x y z
N MET A 1 -7.64 20.76 4.41
CA MET A 1 -7.14 19.46 4.92
C MET A 1 -8.19 18.37 4.78
N LEU A 2 -9.40 18.54 5.34
CA LEU A 2 -10.48 17.53 5.32
C LEU A 2 -10.80 17.02 3.91
N LYS A 3 -10.90 17.92 2.92
CA LYS A 3 -11.08 17.55 1.51
C LYS A 3 -10.00 16.60 0.99
N ASN A 4 -8.73 16.80 1.33
CA ASN A 4 -7.64 15.95 0.87
C ASN A 4 -7.68 14.57 1.55
N ILE A 5 -7.99 14.53 2.85
CA ILE A 5 -8.19 13.28 3.60
C ILE A 5 -9.33 12.48 2.98
N LEU A 6 -10.47 13.12 2.73
CA LEU A 6 -11.63 12.48 2.11
C LEU A 6 -11.29 11.93 0.71
N ILE A 7 -10.60 12.72 -0.13
CA ILE A 7 -10.16 12.27 -1.45
C ILE A 7 -9.24 11.05 -1.35
N ILE A 8 -8.27 11.05 -0.43
CA ILE A 8 -7.37 9.90 -0.23
C ILE A 8 -8.18 8.67 0.15
N ILE A 9 -9.07 8.76 1.14
CA ILE A 9 -9.90 7.63 1.59
C ILE A 9 -10.75 7.08 0.45
N VAL A 10 -11.46 7.96 -0.28
CA VAL A 10 -12.33 7.56 -1.39
C VAL A 10 -11.53 6.87 -2.50
N VAL A 11 -10.39 7.44 -2.90
CA VAL A 11 -9.54 6.85 -3.94
C VAL A 11 -8.97 5.50 -3.49
N PHE A 12 -8.53 5.38 -2.22
CA PHE A 12 -8.05 4.12 -1.67
C PHE A 12 -9.13 3.06 -1.64
N LEU A 13 -10.33 3.40 -1.17
CA LEU A 13 -11.46 2.47 -1.17
C LEU A 13 -11.81 2.05 -2.58
N PHE A 14 -11.92 2.99 -3.51
CA PHE A 14 -12.24 2.70 -4.90
C PHE A 14 -11.19 1.80 -5.55
N VAL A 15 -9.92 2.24 -5.60
CA VAL A 15 -8.84 1.49 -6.25
C VAL A 15 -8.54 0.19 -5.53
N GLY A 16 -8.54 0.17 -4.20
CA GLY A 16 -8.30 -1.04 -3.41
C GLY A 16 -9.39 -2.09 -3.63
N THR A 17 -10.66 -1.67 -3.66
CA THR A 17 -11.80 -2.56 -3.88
C THR A 17 -11.83 -3.08 -5.32
N THR A 18 -11.70 -2.18 -6.31
CA THR A 18 -11.73 -2.58 -7.72
C THR A 18 -10.56 -3.50 -8.04
N SER A 19 -9.34 -3.16 -7.61
CA SER A 19 -8.18 -4.01 -7.84
C SER A 19 -8.28 -5.37 -7.14
N TYR A 20 -8.85 -5.45 -5.93
CA TYR A 20 -9.08 -6.73 -5.25
C TYR A 20 -10.06 -7.61 -6.03
N PHE A 21 -11.22 -7.07 -6.43
CA PHE A 21 -12.21 -7.83 -7.19
C PHE A 21 -11.75 -8.19 -8.60
N SER A 22 -11.02 -7.29 -9.28
CA SER A 22 -10.38 -7.61 -10.55
C SER A 22 -9.35 -8.72 -10.41
N HIS A 23 -8.55 -8.71 -9.34
CA HIS A 23 -7.61 -9.78 -9.08
C HIS A 23 -8.34 -11.11 -8.82
N LEU A 24 -9.40 -11.12 -8.01
CA LEU A 24 -10.21 -12.33 -7.81
C LEU A 24 -10.83 -12.85 -9.11
N PHE A 25 -11.37 -11.97 -9.95
CA PHE A 25 -12.00 -12.34 -11.21
C PHE A 25 -11.02 -13.00 -12.20
N LEU A 26 -9.74 -12.63 -12.15
CA LEU A 26 -8.69 -13.20 -13.00
C LEU A 26 -8.11 -14.52 -12.49
N LEU A 27 -8.50 -14.98 -11.30
CA LEU A 27 -8.06 -16.27 -10.76
C LEU A 27 -8.99 -17.37 -11.24
N GLU A 28 -8.49 -18.22 -12.14
CA GLU A 28 -9.27 -19.27 -12.81
C GLU A 28 -9.58 -20.48 -11.90
N GLU A 29 -8.69 -20.79 -10.93
CA GLU A 29 -8.92 -21.85 -9.95
C GLU A 29 -8.96 -21.29 -8.53
N GLU A 30 -10.07 -21.51 -7.82
CA GLU A 30 -10.22 -21.14 -6.42
C GLU A 30 -9.33 -22.03 -5.54
N HIS A 31 -8.05 -21.68 -5.43
CA HIS A 31 -7.23 -22.28 -4.40
C HIS A 31 -7.72 -21.73 -3.05
N GLN A 32 -8.51 -22.53 -2.32
CA GLN A 32 -9.15 -22.13 -1.05
C GLN A 32 -8.17 -21.54 -0.03
N LEU A 33 -6.89 -21.92 -0.11
CA LEU A 33 -5.80 -21.40 0.73
C LEU A 33 -5.30 -20.02 0.27
N PHE A 34 -5.40 -19.69 -1.01
CA PHE A 34 -4.90 -18.45 -1.59
C PHE A 34 -5.83 -17.26 -1.35
N ILE A 35 -7.14 -17.41 -1.49
CA ILE A 35 -8.08 -16.29 -1.36
C ILE A 35 -7.98 -15.58 0.02
N PRO A 36 -7.95 -16.30 1.16
CA PRO A 36 -7.78 -15.68 2.46
C PRO A 36 -6.43 -14.97 2.60
N LEU A 37 -5.38 -15.54 2.02
CA LEU A 37 -4.03 -14.97 2.01
C LEU A 37 -3.98 -13.68 1.17
N LEU A 38 -4.60 -13.70 -0.01
CA LEU A 38 -4.72 -12.55 -0.89
C LEU A 38 -5.47 -11.42 -0.20
N LYS A 39 -6.60 -11.72 0.46
CA LYS A 39 -7.35 -10.76 1.25
C LYS A 39 -6.48 -10.15 2.35
N LYS A 40 -5.69 -10.96 3.09
CA LYS A 40 -4.75 -10.47 4.10
C LYS A 40 -3.70 -9.53 3.48
N ALA A 41 -3.16 -9.86 2.31
CA ALA A 41 -2.18 -9.02 1.62
C ALA A 41 -2.79 -7.66 1.22
N TYR A 42 -3.97 -7.66 0.59
CA TYR A 42 -4.69 -6.43 0.26
C TYR A 42 -5.00 -5.58 1.49
N LEU A 43 -5.49 -6.19 2.57
CA LEU A 43 -5.79 -5.47 3.81
C LEU A 43 -4.53 -4.87 4.46
N PHE A 44 -3.43 -5.62 4.48
CA PHE A 44 -2.16 -5.14 4.99
C PHE A 44 -1.68 -3.90 4.22
N HIS A 45 -1.59 -4.01 2.88
CA HIS A 45 -1.11 -2.91 2.06
C HIS A 45 -2.06 -1.72 2.07
N PHE A 46 -3.37 -1.95 1.98
CA PHE A 46 -4.40 -0.91 2.11
C PHE A 46 -4.24 -0.12 3.42
N SER A 47 -4.23 -0.84 4.54
CA SER A 47 -4.25 -0.22 5.86
C SER A 47 -2.95 0.52 6.14
N PHE A 48 -1.80 -0.11 5.84
CA PHE A 48 -0.50 0.52 6.02
C PHE A 48 -0.37 1.80 5.20
N SER A 49 -0.68 1.73 3.90
CA SER A 49 -0.58 2.87 2.99
C SER A 49 -1.54 4.00 3.36
N LEU A 50 -2.76 3.67 3.76
CA LEU A 50 -3.74 4.67 4.18
C LEU A 50 -3.27 5.39 5.46
N ILE A 51 -2.86 4.65 6.49
CA ILE A 51 -2.35 5.22 7.75
C ILE A 51 -1.11 6.08 7.48
N LEU A 52 -0.20 5.62 6.62
CA LEU A 52 0.99 6.36 6.23
C LEU A 52 0.60 7.69 5.58
N LEU A 53 -0.29 7.70 4.59
CA LEU A 53 -0.71 8.92 3.91
C LEU A 53 -1.45 9.89 4.81
N LEU A 54 -2.33 9.40 5.68
CA LEU A 54 -3.03 10.24 6.67
C LEU A 54 -2.03 10.90 7.64
N THR A 55 -1.05 10.13 8.11
CA THR A 55 0.04 10.65 8.95
C THR A 55 0.84 11.70 8.20
N PHE A 56 1.16 11.48 6.92
CA PHE A 56 1.90 12.43 6.10
C PHE A 56 1.14 13.72 5.84
N VAL A 57 -0.18 13.67 5.65
CA VAL A 57 -1.03 14.86 5.52
C VAL A 57 -0.96 15.73 6.79
N ILE A 58 -0.90 15.11 7.97
CA ILE A 58 -0.78 15.80 9.25
C ILE A 58 0.64 16.35 9.43
N LEU A 59 1.66 15.50 9.25
CA LEU A 59 3.08 15.90 9.42
C LEU A 59 3.50 17.01 8.46
N ALA A 60 2.95 17.04 7.24
CA ALA A 60 3.25 18.07 6.26
C ALA A 60 2.88 19.50 6.71
N GLN A 61 2.07 19.66 7.75
CA GLN A 61 1.73 20.97 8.31
C GLN A 61 2.90 21.61 9.03
N TYR A 62 3.81 20.81 9.58
CA TYR A 62 4.93 21.29 10.37
C TYR A 62 6.18 21.35 9.50
N ASP A 63 6.79 22.53 9.36
CA ASP A 63 7.94 22.75 8.46
C ASP A 63 9.12 21.83 8.76
N LYS A 64 9.42 21.61 10.04
CA LYS A 64 10.48 20.70 10.50
C LYS A 64 10.33 19.29 9.92
N TYR A 65 9.12 18.73 9.97
CA TYR A 65 8.86 17.39 9.46
C TYR A 65 8.71 17.38 7.94
N PHE A 66 8.15 18.44 7.36
CA PHE A 66 7.93 18.53 5.92
C PHE A 66 9.22 18.36 5.11
N VAL A 67 10.32 19.00 5.52
CA VAL A 67 11.61 18.91 4.84
C VAL A 67 12.15 17.46 4.82
N GLN A 68 11.78 16.66 5.82
CA GLN A 68 12.25 15.29 5.99
C GLN A 68 11.28 14.22 5.47
N LEU A 69 10.08 14.60 4.99
CA LEU A 69 9.05 13.63 4.59
C LEU A 69 9.53 12.63 3.53
N GLY A 70 10.35 13.07 2.58
CA GLY A 70 10.94 12.16 1.58
C GLY A 70 11.82 11.08 2.22
N PHE A 71 12.67 11.47 3.18
CA PHE A 71 13.53 10.52 3.91
C PHE A 71 12.71 9.58 4.79
N ILE A 72 11.72 10.12 5.52
CA ILE A 72 10.80 9.32 6.35
C ILE A 72 10.04 8.31 5.50
N TYR A 73 9.59 8.70 4.30
CA TYR A 73 8.89 7.80 3.40
C TYR A 73 9.76 6.62 2.98
N MET A 74 11.01 6.88 2.57
CA MET A 74 11.93 5.82 2.17
C MET A 74 12.18 4.83 3.31
N GLY A 75 12.36 5.31 4.54
CA GLY A 75 12.49 4.45 5.72
C GLY A 75 11.24 3.60 5.99
N LEU A 76 10.06 4.20 5.92
CA LEU A 76 8.78 3.50 6.10
C LEU A 76 8.50 2.49 4.98
N LEU A 77 8.94 2.78 3.75
CA LEU A 77 8.82 1.86 2.62
C LEU A 77 9.67 0.60 2.83
N VAL A 78 10.92 0.76 3.26
CA VAL A 78 11.78 -0.37 3.64
C VAL A 78 11.16 -1.15 4.79
N PHE A 79 10.69 -0.47 5.83
CA PHE A 79 10.00 -1.09 6.96
C PHE A 79 8.77 -1.90 6.51
N LYS A 80 7.93 -1.33 5.63
CA LYS A 80 6.74 -2.00 5.08
C LYS A 80 7.11 -3.30 4.36
N ILE A 81 8.14 -3.27 3.53
CA ILE A 81 8.61 -4.43 2.77
C ILE A 81 9.10 -5.52 3.73
N VAL A 82 9.89 -5.15 4.74
CA VAL A 82 10.38 -6.10 5.76
C VAL A 82 9.22 -6.73 6.53
N VAL A 83 8.28 -5.91 7.02
CA VAL A 83 7.11 -6.41 7.77
C VAL A 83 6.26 -7.33 6.89
N PHE A 84 6.02 -6.97 5.63
CA PHE A 84 5.30 -7.83 4.68
C PHE A 84 6.03 -9.16 4.46
N ALA A 85 7.34 -9.11 4.20
CA ALA A 85 8.15 -10.31 3.98
C ALA A 85 8.13 -11.25 5.20
N VAL A 86 8.17 -10.71 6.42
CA VAL A 86 8.08 -11.49 7.65
C VAL A 86 6.68 -12.09 7.84
N LEU A 87 5.62 -11.30 7.69
CA LEU A 87 4.23 -11.75 7.89
C LEU A 87 3.80 -12.82 6.87
N PHE A 88 4.36 -12.78 5.67
CA PHE A 88 4.06 -13.71 4.58
C PHE A 88 5.23 -14.66 4.29
N TYR A 89 6.22 -14.75 5.18
CA TYR A 89 7.44 -15.52 4.97
C TYR A 89 7.17 -16.96 4.54
N PRO A 90 6.30 -17.74 5.23
CA PRO A 90 6.06 -19.12 4.85
C PRO A 90 5.56 -19.23 3.40
N GLN A 91 4.72 -18.29 2.95
CA GLN A 91 4.07 -18.34 1.65
C GLN A 91 4.93 -17.75 0.52
N LEU A 92 5.79 -16.78 0.83
CA LEU A 92 6.67 -16.14 -0.14
C LEU A 92 8.00 -16.90 -0.32
N LEU A 93 8.63 -17.29 0.79
CA LEU A 93 10.02 -17.77 0.85
C LEU A 93 10.17 -19.14 1.52
N GLY A 94 9.09 -19.70 2.08
CA GLY A 94 9.08 -21.03 2.68
C GLY A 94 8.73 -22.16 1.69
N GLU A 95 8.68 -23.39 2.20
CA GLU A 95 8.38 -24.62 1.45
C GLU A 95 6.88 -24.78 1.09
N ASN A 96 6.06 -23.75 1.27
CA ASN A 96 4.61 -23.87 1.09
C ASN A 96 4.18 -24.30 -0.32
N LEU A 97 3.06 -25.04 -0.38
CA LEU A 97 2.47 -25.65 -1.58
C LEU A 97 1.96 -24.67 -2.65
N LEU A 98 2.09 -23.35 -2.46
CA LEU A 98 1.65 -22.38 -3.47
C LEU A 98 2.58 -22.44 -4.69
N SER A 99 1.99 -22.53 -5.88
CA SER A 99 2.73 -22.42 -7.14
C SER A 99 3.39 -21.05 -7.27
N SER A 100 4.47 -20.97 -8.06
CA SER A 100 5.20 -19.72 -8.30
C SER A 100 4.30 -18.60 -8.81
N PHE A 101 3.25 -18.93 -9.58
CA PHE A 101 2.25 -17.97 -10.04
C PHE A 101 1.53 -17.30 -8.87
N TYR A 102 0.93 -18.08 -7.96
CA TYR A 102 0.21 -17.53 -6.80
C TYR A 102 1.13 -16.74 -5.87
N ARG A 103 2.38 -17.19 -5.69
CA ARG A 103 3.37 -16.45 -4.91
C ARG A 103 3.65 -15.08 -5.52
N ALA A 104 3.88 -15.02 -6.84
CA ALA A 104 4.10 -13.76 -7.55
C ALA A 104 2.85 -12.85 -7.49
N SER A 105 1.66 -13.42 -7.57
CA SER A 105 0.40 -12.68 -7.47
C SER A 105 0.24 -11.94 -6.13
N LEU A 106 0.84 -12.42 -5.02
CA LEU A 106 0.86 -11.69 -3.74
C LEU A 106 1.60 -10.34 -3.82
N LEU A 107 2.39 -10.09 -4.87
CA LEU A 107 3.07 -8.82 -5.11
C LEU A 107 2.18 -7.79 -5.83
N ILE A 108 1.08 -8.21 -6.46
CA ILE A 108 0.14 -7.29 -7.13
C ILE A 108 -0.41 -6.22 -6.15
N PRO A 109 -0.89 -6.57 -4.94
CA PRO A 109 -1.27 -5.57 -3.94
C PRO A 109 -0.15 -4.58 -3.61
N VAL A 110 1.11 -5.06 -3.54
CA VAL A 110 2.28 -4.21 -3.25
C VAL A 110 2.36 -3.10 -4.29
N ILE A 111 2.32 -3.45 -5.57
CA ILE A 111 2.45 -2.52 -6.70
C ILE A 111 1.29 -1.52 -6.70
N VAL A 112 0.05 -2.02 -6.57
CA VAL A 112 -1.16 -1.17 -6.59
C VAL A 112 -1.08 -0.08 -5.52
N PHE A 113 -0.80 -0.46 -4.28
CA PHE A 113 -0.79 0.50 -3.17
C PHE A 113 0.48 1.37 -3.15
N LEU A 114 1.62 0.86 -3.63
CA LEU A 114 2.83 1.65 -3.77
C LEU A 114 2.67 2.79 -4.79
N LEU A 115 2.02 2.52 -5.93
CA LEU A 115 1.73 3.56 -6.92
C LEU A 115 0.85 4.66 -6.33
N LEU A 116 -0.20 4.29 -5.58
CA LEU A 116 -1.04 5.27 -4.88
C LEU A 116 -0.23 6.10 -3.88
N GLU A 117 0.60 5.47 -3.06
CA GLU A 117 1.47 6.18 -2.11
C GLU A 117 2.34 7.22 -2.82
N VAL A 118 3.07 6.82 -3.86
CA VAL A 118 3.99 7.72 -4.59
C VAL A 118 3.23 8.90 -5.19
N ILE A 119 2.06 8.68 -5.80
CA ILE A 119 1.22 9.73 -6.38
C ILE A 119 0.80 10.74 -5.30
N PHE A 120 0.28 10.26 -4.17
CA PHE A 120 -0.22 11.13 -3.11
C PHE A 120 0.89 11.85 -2.34
N ILE A 121 1.99 11.17 -2.02
CA ILE A 121 3.14 11.78 -1.35
C ILE A 121 3.75 12.87 -2.23
N SER A 122 3.93 12.58 -3.53
CA SER A 122 4.41 13.58 -4.48
C SER A 122 3.50 14.81 -4.54
N LYS A 123 2.18 14.60 -4.48
CA LYS A 123 1.19 15.69 -4.43
C LYS A 123 1.27 16.49 -3.13
N ILE A 124 1.43 15.84 -1.98
CA ILE A 124 1.60 16.49 -0.67
C ILE A 124 2.86 17.36 -0.67
N MET A 125 3.98 16.82 -1.17
CA MET A 125 5.26 17.53 -1.24
C MET A 125 5.24 18.71 -2.22
N ARG A 126 4.60 18.58 -3.39
CA ARG A 126 4.46 19.70 -4.33
C ARG A 126 3.53 20.80 -3.78
N GLY A 127 2.45 20.42 -3.11
CA GLY A 127 1.42 21.37 -2.65
C GLY A 127 1.91 22.40 -1.63
N LYS A 128 2.97 22.11 -0.87
CA LYS A 128 3.57 23.08 0.06
C LYS A 128 4.68 23.92 -0.59
N LYS A 129 5.46 23.34 -1.51
CA LYS A 129 6.47 24.10 -2.29
C LYS A 129 5.87 25.22 -3.13
N ALA A 130 4.61 25.10 -3.55
CA ALA A 130 3.91 26.15 -4.30
C ALA A 130 3.31 27.27 -3.42
N LYS A 131 3.42 27.18 -2.09
CA LYS A 131 2.93 28.18 -1.12
C LYS A 131 4.04 28.96 -0.42
N ILE A 132 5.29 28.60 -0.67
CA ILE A 132 6.51 29.28 -0.23
C ILE A 132 7.01 30.07 -1.43
#